data_AF-A0A3N5V6T0-F1
#
_entry.id   AF-A0A3N5V6T0-F1
#
_cell.length_a   1.000
_cell.length_b   1.000
_cell.length_c   1.000
_cell.angle_alpha   90.00
_cell.angle_beta   90.00
_cell.angle_gamma   90.00
#
_symmetry.space_group_name_H-M   'P 1'
#
loop_
_entity.id
_entity.type
_entity.pdbx_description
1 polymer ?
#
loop_
_entity_poly.entity_id
_entity_poly.type
_entity_poly.pdbx_seq_one_letter_code
_entity_poly.pdbx_strand_id
1 'polypeptide(L)' 'MRATTLKKKYPEMWRAVEDQVVRDLSDMPIAASIRERTAHNAAFVACSEHHKAMKEHKPG' A
#
# COMPACT_ATOMS: atom_id res chain seq x y z
N MET A 1 -4.80 8.27 8.79
CA MET A 1 -3.95 9.17 7.97
C MET A 1 -4.45 9.10 6.54
N ARG A 2 -4.41 10.19 5.75
CA ARG A 2 -4.88 10.15 4.34
C ARG A 2 -3.88 9.38 3.46
N ALA A 3 -4.38 8.74 2.40
CA ALA A 3 -3.57 7.95 1.46
C ALA A 3 -2.42 8.77 0.83
N THR A 4 -2.69 10.00 0.40
CA THR A 4 -1.68 10.90 -0.16
C THR A 4 -0.55 11.22 0.83
N THR A 5 -0.85 11.31 2.13
CA THR A 5 0.15 11.53 3.17
C THR A 5 1.00 10.28 3.41
N LEU A 6 0.38 9.10 3.44
CA LEU A 6 1.11 7.83 3.59
C LEU A 6 2.02 7.56 2.40
N LYS A 7 1.54 7.78 1.17
CA LYS A 7 2.33 7.62 -0.06
C LYS A 7 3.55 8.55 -0.09
N LYS A 8 3.42 9.78 0.44
CA LYS A 8 4.57 10.70 0.59
C LYS A 8 5.55 10.26 1.68
N LYS A 9 5.05 9.65 2.77
CA LYS A 9 5.86 9.26 3.92
C LYS A 9 6.60 7.93 3.71
N TYR A 10 5.99 7.00 3.00
CA TYR A 10 6.51 5.66 2.74
C TYR A 10 6.46 5.33 1.23
N PRO A 11 7.11 6.13 0.36
CA PRO A 11 6.96 6.01 -1.08
C PRO A 11 7.46 4.68 -1.64
N GLU A 12 8.56 4.15 -1.09
CA GLU A 12 9.16 2.88 -1.52
C GLU A 12 8.29 1.69 -1.16
N MET A 13 7.80 1.63 0.10
CA MET A 13 6.88 0.58 0.55
C MET A 13 5.56 0.64 -0.23
N TRP A 14 5.02 1.85 -0.43
CA TRP A 14 3.80 2.03 -1.21
C TRP A 14 3.96 1.45 -2.62
N ARG A 15 5.04 1.83 -3.32
CA ARG A 15 5.33 1.35 -4.67
C ARG A 15 5.57 -0.16 -4.70
N ALA A 16 6.35 -0.70 -3.77
CA ALA A 16 6.65 -2.12 -3.71
C ALA A 16 5.37 -2.96 -3.57
N VAL A 17 4.44 -2.54 -2.71
CA VAL A 17 3.15 -3.23 -2.52
C VAL A 17 2.24 -3.04 -3.73
N GLU A 18 2.14 -1.83 -4.29
CA GLU A 18 1.37 -1.60 -5.52
C GLU A 18 1.87 -2.49 -6.67
N ASP A 19 3.18 -2.48 -6.94
CA ASP A 19 3.80 -3.24 -8.02
C ASP A 19 3.63 -4.76 -7.80
N GLN A 20 3.76 -5.24 -6.56
CA GLN A 20 3.59 -6.66 -6.25
C GLN A 20 2.15 -7.11 -6.47
N VAL A 21 1.17 -6.38 -5.95
CA VAL A 21 -0.24 -6.75 -6.09
C VAL A 21 -0.70 -6.63 -7.55
N VAL A 22 -0.23 -5.64 -8.31
CA VAL A 22 -0.53 -5.57 -9.75
C VAL A 22 0.01 -6.80 -10.49
N ARG A 23 1.24 -7.25 -10.18
CA ARG A 23 1.82 -8.47 -10.75
C ARG A 23 1.03 -9.71 -10.35
N ASP A 24 0.69 -9.88 -9.08
CA ASP A 24 -0.04 -11.06 -8.60
C ASP A 24 -1.44 -11.17 -9.23
N LEU A 25 -2.04 -10.03 -9.57
CA LEU A 25 -3.35 -9.97 -10.22
C LEU A 25 -3.27 -9.95 -11.76
N SER A 26 -2.08 -9.94 -12.38
CA SER A 26 -1.94 -9.72 -13.84
C SER A 26 -2.62 -10.81 -14.68
N ASP A 27 -2.63 -12.03 -14.16
CA ASP A 27 -3.10 -13.21 -14.89
C ASP A 27 -4.56 -13.55 -14.55
N MET A 28 -5.16 -12.81 -13.61
CA MET A 28 -6.55 -13.01 -13.23
C MET A 28 -7.49 -12.35 -14.26
N PRO A 29 -8.64 -12.98 -14.59
CA PRO A 29 -9.62 -12.44 -15.52
C PRO A 29 -10.47 -11.33 -14.88
N ILE A 30 -9.82 -10.29 -14.39
CA ILE A 30 -10.44 -9.11 -13.78
C ILE A 30 -10.00 -7.84 -14.51
N ALA A 31 -10.87 -6.83 -14.52
CA ALA A 31 -10.59 -5.57 -15.20
C ALA A 31 -9.36 -4.86 -14.62
N ALA A 32 -8.56 -4.22 -15.48
CA ALA A 32 -7.35 -3.50 -15.06
C ALA A 32 -7.61 -2.45 -13.97
N SER A 33 -8.71 -1.72 -14.06
CA SER A 33 -9.14 -0.74 -13.06
C SER A 33 -9.41 -1.35 -11.68
N ILE A 34 -9.88 -2.60 -11.63
CA ILE A 34 -10.06 -3.33 -10.37
C ILE A 34 -8.70 -3.71 -9.80
N ARG A 35 -7.75 -4.18 -10.63
CA ARG A 35 -6.38 -4.51 -10.20
C ARG A 35 -5.66 -3.33 -9.58
N GLU A 36 -5.67 -2.19 -10.28
CA GLU A 36 -5.03 -0.95 -9.82
C GLU A 36 -5.63 -0.46 -8.50
N ARG A 37 -6.96 -0.49 -8.37
CA ARG A 37 -7.64 -0.09 -7.13
C ARG A 37 -7.32 -1.05 -5.97
N THR A 38 -7.28 -2.36 -6.23
CA THR A 38 -6.91 -3.36 -5.21
C THR A 38 -5.47 -3.16 -4.76
N ALA A 39 -4.54 -2.95 -5.69
CA ALA A 39 -3.14 -2.66 -5.39
C ALA A 39 -2.98 -1.39 -4.56
N HIS A 40 -3.70 -0.32 -4.92
CA HIS A 40 -3.71 0.94 -4.17
C HIS A 40 -4.21 0.76 -2.73
N ASN A 41 -5.31 0.01 -2.54
CA ASN A 41 -5.87 -0.27 -1.22
C ASN A 41 -4.93 -1.12 -0.37
N ALA A 42 -4.28 -2.13 -0.97
CA ALA A 42 -3.29 -2.96 -0.29
C ALA A 42 -2.10 -2.11 0.20
N ALA A 43 -1.57 -1.24 -0.66
CA ALA A 43 -0.50 -0.31 -0.27
C ALA A 43 -0.94 0.65 0.85
N PHE A 44 -2.19 1.13 0.81
CA PHE A 44 -2.75 1.96 1.88
C PHE A 44 -2.79 1.24 3.23
N VAL A 45 -3.29 0.01 3.27
CA VAL A 45 -3.37 -0.78 4.50
C VAL A 45 -1.97 -1.09 5.03
N ALA A 46 -1.07 -1.59 4.19
CA ALA A 46 0.30 -1.91 4.58
C ALA A 46 1.04 -0.70 5.16
N CYS A 47 0.98 0.45 4.47
CA CYS A 47 1.59 1.69 4.95
C CYS A 47 0.92 2.20 6.24
N SER A 48 -0.40 2.01 6.40
CA SER A 48 -1.12 2.42 7.61
C SER A 48 -0.71 1.61 8.83
N GLU A 49 -0.61 0.28 8.71
CA GLU A 49 -0.20 -0.60 9.79
C GLU A 49 1.27 -0.36 10.17
N HIS A 50 2.16 -0.23 9.18
CA HIS A 50 3.55 0.14 9.43
C HIS A 50 3.65 1.50 10.16
N HIS A 51 2.85 2.49 9.76
CA HIS A 51 2.82 3.79 10.43
C HIS A 51 2.36 3.71 11.89
N LYS A 52 1.37 2.86 12.20
CA LYS A 52 0.91 2.62 13.58
C LYS A 52 2.01 1.98 14.41
N ALA A 53 2.63 0.91 13.92
CA ALA A 53 3.71 0.22 14.61
C ALA A 53 4.87 1.18 14.95
N MET A 54 5.28 2.03 14.00
CA MET A 54 6.34 3.01 14.21
C MET A 54 5.97 4.12 15.22
N LYS A 55 4.68 4.39 15.43
CA LYS A 55 4.21 5.36 16.43
C LYS A 55 4.15 4.76 17.83
N GLU A 56 3.78 3.49 17.93
CA GLU A 56 3.73 2.74 19.19
C GLU A 56 5.15 2.43 19.71
N HIS A 57 6.13 2.28 18.81
CA HIS A 57 7.54 2.08 19.13
C HIS A 57 8.34 3.35 19.48
N LYS A 58 7.70 4.42 19.95
CA LYS A 58 8.48 5.53 20.53
C LYS A 58 9.06 5.08 21.87
N PRO A 59 10.39 4.93 22.02
CA PRO A 59 11.00 4.76 23.34
C PRO A 59 10.66 6.02 24.15
N GLY A 60 9.91 5.83 25.23
CA GLY A 60 9.72 6.83 26.28
C GLY A 60 10.96 6.91 27.16
#